data_AF-A8M0A2-F1
#
_entry.id   AF-A8M0A2-F1
#
_cell.length_a   1.000
_cell.length_b   1.000
_cell.length_c   1.000
_cell.angle_alpha   90.00
_cell.angle_beta   90.00
_cell.angle_gamma   90.00
#
_symmetry.space_group_name_H-M   'P 1'
#
loop_
_entity.id
_entity.type
_entity.pdbx_description
1 polymer ?
#
loop_
_entity_poly.entity_id
_entity_poly.type
_entity_poly.pdbx_seq_one_letter_code
_entity_poly.pdbx_strand_id
1 'polypeptide(L)'
;MSTSMAQDYAALSAAIGKVMGEVLQRGALAPNDDFFDSGGDSLRAIEVLQRMVAADGIPPAVGSNDMQAILLEEIFEKPTPSALAAVVREHLR
;
A
#
# COMPACT_ATOMS: atom_id res chain seq x y z
N MET A 1 -7.38 23.58 -6.45
CA MET A 1 -6.78 22.76 -5.37
C MET A 1 -7.33 21.33 -5.30
N SER A 2 -8.57 21.05 -5.76
CA SER A 2 -9.18 19.72 -5.62
C SER A 2 -8.63 18.61 -6.54
N THR A 3 -8.03 18.94 -7.68
CA THR A 3 -7.49 17.94 -8.64
C THR A 3 -6.17 17.32 -8.20
N SER A 4 -5.30 18.10 -7.54
CA SER A 4 -3.97 17.65 -7.08
C SER A 4 -4.08 16.50 -6.08
N MET A 5 -4.94 16.64 -5.06
CA MET A 5 -5.04 15.67 -3.97
C MET A 5 -5.63 14.32 -4.42
N ALA A 6 -6.50 14.33 -5.43
CA ALA A 6 -7.01 13.11 -6.07
C ALA A 6 -5.92 12.42 -6.91
N GLN A 7 -5.06 13.19 -7.59
CA GLN A 7 -3.93 12.66 -8.34
C GLN A 7 -2.85 12.07 -7.42
N ASP A 8 -2.54 12.74 -6.30
CA ASP A 8 -1.58 12.26 -5.31
C ASP A 8 -2.03 10.94 -4.67
N TYR A 9 -3.33 10.82 -4.38
CA TYR A 9 -3.92 9.59 -3.89
C TYR A 9 -3.86 8.44 -4.91
N ALA A 10 -4.23 8.71 -6.17
CA ALA A 10 -4.16 7.70 -7.23
C ALA A 10 -2.71 7.25 -7.48
N ALA A 11 -1.75 8.17 -7.41
CA ALA A 11 -0.32 7.87 -7.51
C ALA A 11 0.17 6.98 -6.35
N LEU A 12 -0.23 7.30 -5.10
CA LEU A 12 0.11 6.48 -3.93
C LEU A 12 -0.47 5.07 -4.04
N SER A 13 -1.74 4.94 -4.43
CA SER A 13 -2.38 3.64 -4.66
C SER A 13 -1.66 2.82 -5.73
N ALA A 14 -1.25 3.45 -6.83
CA ALA A 14 -0.48 2.79 -7.89
C ALA A 14 0.92 2.36 -7.41
N ALA A 15 1.60 3.18 -6.59
CA ALA A 15 2.90 2.83 -6.01
C ALA A 15 2.79 1.61 -5.09
N ILE A 16 1.76 1.55 -4.23
CA ILE A 16 1.49 0.39 -3.37
C ILE A 16 1.17 -0.85 -4.23
N GLY A 17 0.35 -0.70 -5.27
CA GLY A 17 0.02 -1.79 -6.19
C GLY A 17 1.25 -2.36 -6.91
N LYS A 18 2.23 -1.50 -7.22
CA LYS A 18 3.53 -1.92 -7.78
C LYS A 18 4.32 -2.76 -6.77
N VAL A 19 4.45 -2.31 -5.51
CA VAL A 19 5.16 -3.06 -4.46
C VAL A 19 4.51 -4.42 -4.23
N MET A 20 3.18 -4.47 -4.13
CA MET A 20 2.45 -5.72 -3.97
C MET A 20 2.67 -6.66 -5.16
N GLY A 21 2.59 -6.15 -6.39
CA GLY A 21 2.87 -6.93 -7.60
C GLY A 21 4.29 -7.52 -7.62
N GLU A 22 5.28 -6.73 -7.21
CA GLU A 22 6.68 -7.16 -7.12
C GLU A 22 6.89 -8.30 -6.10
N VAL A 23 6.25 -8.23 -4.92
CA VAL A 23 6.29 -9.29 -3.90
C VAL A 23 5.59 -10.57 -4.40
N LEU A 24 4.51 -10.43 -5.16
CA LEU A 24 3.80 -11.53 -5.81
C LEU A 24 4.48 -12.01 -7.11
N GLN A 25 5.61 -11.40 -7.49
CA GLN A 25 6.34 -11.69 -8.73
C GLN A 25 5.47 -11.60 -10.00
N ARG A 26 4.61 -10.57 -10.07
CA ARG A 26 3.67 -10.32 -11.16
C ARG A 26 3.58 -8.82 -11.48
N GLY A 27 2.69 -8.47 -12.42
CA GLY A 27 2.36 -7.07 -12.71
C GLY A 27 1.76 -6.35 -11.50
N ALA A 28 1.80 -5.02 -11.53
CA ALA A 28 1.21 -4.19 -10.48
C ALA A 28 -0.29 -4.52 -10.30
N LEU A 29 -0.73 -4.58 -9.05
CA LEU A 29 -2.12 -4.76 -8.68
C LEU A 29 -2.91 -3.49 -8.97
N ALA A 30 -4.13 -3.63 -9.48
CA ALA A 30 -5.05 -2.52 -9.64
C ALA A 30 -5.51 -2.02 -8.25
N PRO A 31 -6.05 -0.79 -8.15
CA PRO A 31 -6.39 -0.16 -6.86
C PRO A 31 -7.30 -0.99 -5.94
N ASN A 32 -8.13 -1.85 -6.51
CA ASN A 32 -9.10 -2.68 -5.79
C ASN A 32 -8.81 -4.18 -5.92
N ASP A 33 -7.68 -4.56 -6.52
CA ASP A 33 -7.30 -5.97 -6.55
C ASP A 33 -6.91 -6.41 -5.13
N ASP A 34 -7.50 -7.53 -4.71
CA ASP A 34 -7.23 -8.15 -3.42
C ASP A 34 -5.87 -8.88 -3.47
N PHE A 35 -4.99 -8.56 -2.53
CA PHE A 35 -3.65 -9.11 -2.43
C PHE A 35 -3.65 -10.61 -2.14
N PHE A 36 -4.56 -11.10 -1.28
CA PHE A 36 -4.63 -12.51 -0.92
C PHE A 36 -5.26 -13.34 -2.03
N ASP A 37 -6.32 -12.84 -2.69
CA ASP A 37 -6.89 -13.47 -3.89
C ASP A 37 -5.87 -13.52 -5.04
N SER A 38 -4.91 -12.59 -5.04
CA SER A 38 -3.84 -12.51 -6.04
C SER A 38 -2.64 -13.43 -5.77
N GLY A 39 -2.69 -14.25 -4.70
CA GLY A 39 -1.66 -15.21 -4.31
C GLY A 39 -0.77 -14.77 -3.14
N GLY A 40 -1.17 -13.71 -2.44
CA GLY A 40 -0.51 -13.24 -1.22
C GLY A 40 -0.75 -14.16 -0.02
N ASP A 41 0.14 -14.05 0.96
CA ASP A 41 0.07 -14.73 2.24
C ASP A 41 0.59 -13.81 3.35
N SER A 42 0.56 -14.25 4.60
CA SER A 42 0.98 -13.43 5.74
C SER A 42 2.45 -13.00 5.69
N LEU A 43 3.34 -13.86 5.21
CA LEU A 43 4.77 -13.54 5.13
C LEU A 43 5.00 -12.47 4.06
N ARG A 44 4.34 -12.64 2.90
CA ARG A 44 4.38 -11.65 1.82
C ARG A 44 3.72 -10.34 2.21
N ALA A 45 2.67 -10.34 3.03
CA ALA A 45 2.07 -9.11 3.54
C ALA A 45 3.08 -8.31 4.39
N ILE A 46 3.83 -8.98 5.26
CA ILE A 46 4.91 -8.34 6.03
C ILE A 46 6.01 -7.81 5.09
N GLU A 47 6.38 -8.58 4.07
CA GLU A 47 7.37 -8.16 3.07
C GLU A 47 6.91 -6.91 2.29
N VAL A 48 5.63 -6.82 1.92
CA VAL A 48 5.04 -5.64 1.28
C VAL A 48 5.29 -4.41 2.14
N LEU A 49 4.95 -4.45 3.43
CA LEU A 49 5.11 -3.31 4.33
C LEU A 49 6.58 -2.89 4.47
N GLN A 50 7.49 -3.86 4.56
CA GLN A 50 8.93 -3.59 4.63
C GLN A 50 9.45 -2.92 3.35
N ARG A 51 9.00 -3.38 2.17
CA ARG A 51 9.40 -2.81 0.88
C ARG A 51 8.78 -1.44 0.63
N MET A 52 7.58 -1.17 1.13
CA MET A 52 6.92 0.13 1.02
C MET A 52 7.77 1.28 1.59
N VAL A 53 8.58 1.03 2.62
CA VAL A 53 9.45 2.05 3.24
C VAL A 53 10.51 2.58 2.28
N ALA A 54 10.97 1.75 1.34
CA ALA A 54 12.02 2.10 0.37
C ALA A 54 11.47 2.36 -1.04
N ALA A 55 10.15 2.36 -1.21
CA ALA A 55 9.52 2.47 -2.52
C ALA A 55 9.32 3.93 -2.94
N ASP A 56 9.63 4.23 -4.19
CA ASP A 56 9.37 5.54 -4.78
C ASP A 56 7.86 5.86 -4.79
N GLY A 57 7.52 7.11 -4.46
CA GLY A 57 6.13 7.57 -4.41
C GLY A 57 5.37 7.17 -3.13
N ILE A 58 6.01 6.45 -2.20
CA ILE A 58 5.47 6.14 -0.88
C ILE A 58 6.17 7.02 0.18
N PRO A 59 5.43 7.75 1.03
CA PRO A 59 6.03 8.61 2.05
C PRO A 59 6.91 7.83 3.04
N PRO A 60 8.11 8.32 3.41
CA PRO A 60 8.99 7.65 4.38
C PRO A 60 8.36 7.41 5.76
N ALA A 61 7.34 8.20 6.11
CA ALA A 61 6.59 8.07 7.36
C ALA A 61 5.88 6.70 7.51
N VAL A 62 5.66 5.99 6.39
CA VAL A 62 5.20 4.60 6.35
C VAL A 62 6.14 3.65 7.12
N GLY A 63 7.43 4.00 7.24
CA GLY A 63 8.41 3.20 7.97
C GLY A 63 8.32 3.27 9.49
N SER A 64 7.49 4.15 10.06
CA SER A 64 7.34 4.23 11.51
C SER A 64 6.60 3.00 12.08
N ASN A 65 6.96 2.55 13.29
CA ASN A 65 6.36 1.36 13.91
C ASN A 65 4.84 1.50 14.06
N ASP A 66 4.36 2.67 14.48
CA ASP A 66 2.92 2.92 14.64
C ASP A 66 2.19 2.81 13.31
N MET A 67 2.75 3.37 12.23
CA MET A 67 2.17 3.28 10.90
C MET A 67 2.21 1.86 10.35
N GLN A 68 3.29 1.11 10.56
CA GLN A 68 3.37 -0.29 10.13
C GLN A 68 2.35 -1.17 10.84
N ALA A 69 2.07 -0.94 12.13
CA ALA A 69 1.03 -1.68 12.85
C ALA A 69 -0.37 -1.43 12.24
N ILE A 70 -0.71 -0.16 11.98
CA ILE A 70 -1.99 0.21 11.36
C ILE A 70 -2.11 -0.38 9.96
N LEU A 71 -1.06 -0.31 9.14
CA LEU A 71 -1.07 -0.86 7.78
C LEU A 71 -1.12 -2.39 7.77
N LEU A 72 -0.53 -3.04 8.77
CA LEU A 72 -0.64 -4.48 8.95
C LEU A 72 -2.08 -4.89 9.29
N GLU A 73 -2.77 -4.13 10.13
CA GLU A 73 -4.19 -4.37 10.40
C GLU A 73 -5.03 -4.15 9.13
N GLU A 74 -4.83 -3.04 8.42
CA GLU A 74 -5.61 -2.73 7.21
C GLU A 74 -5.36 -3.74 6.08
N ILE A 75 -4.12 -4.20 5.86
CA ILE A 75 -3.87 -5.20 4.80
C ILE A 75 -4.57 -6.52 5.09
N PHE A 76 -4.85 -6.87 6.36
CA PHE A 76 -5.66 -8.05 6.68
C PHE A 76 -7.17 -7.80 6.61
N GLU A 77 -7.62 -6.56 6.82
CA GLU A 77 -9.05 -6.21 6.74
C GLU A 77 -9.51 -5.92 5.29
N LYS A 78 -8.76 -5.09 4.57
CA LYS A 78 -8.99 -4.67 3.18
C LYS A 78 -7.67 -4.73 2.40
N PRO A 79 -7.29 -5.91 1.89
CA PRO A 79 -6.00 -6.19 1.24
C PRO A 79 -5.84 -5.54 -0.14
N THR A 80 -6.16 -4.26 -0.31
CA THR A 80 -6.13 -3.58 -1.61
C THR A 80 -5.18 -2.38 -1.59
N PRO A 81 -4.52 -2.05 -2.71
CA PRO A 81 -3.65 -0.88 -2.78
C PRO A 81 -4.35 0.44 -2.41
N SER A 82 -5.63 0.59 -2.76
CA SER A 82 -6.40 1.79 -2.45
C SER A 82 -6.72 1.92 -0.95
N ALA A 83 -7.03 0.82 -0.27
CA ALA A 83 -7.28 0.84 1.18
C ALA A 83 -6.04 1.26 1.96
N LEU A 84 -4.87 0.67 1.69
CA LEU A 84 -3.62 1.09 2.32
C LEU A 84 -3.30 2.56 2.00
N ALA A 85 -3.48 3.01 0.75
CA ALA A 85 -3.28 4.42 0.38
C ALA A 85 -4.21 5.36 1.17
N ALA A 86 -5.44 4.94 1.45
CA ALA A 86 -6.39 5.73 2.22
C ALA A 86 -5.93 5.90 3.67
N VAL A 87 -5.45 4.83 4.30
CA VAL A 87 -4.87 4.84 5.65
C VAL A 87 -3.67 5.76 5.73
N VAL A 88 -2.70 5.61 4.81
CA VAL A 88 -1.50 6.47 4.78
C VAL A 88 -1.91 7.94 4.63
N ARG A 89 -2.83 8.26 3.72
CA ARG A 89 -3.28 9.63 3.51
C ARG A 89 -4.00 10.21 4.72
N GLU A 90 -4.80 9.41 5.43
CA GLU A 90 -5.54 9.87 6.62
C GLU A 90 -4.61 10.24 7.77
N HIS A 91 -3.55 9.46 7.97
CA HIS A 91 -2.63 9.60 9.10
C HIS A 91 -1.47 10.58 8.84
N LEU A 92 -1.28 11.03 7.59
CA LEU A 92 -0.25 12.01 7.22
C LEU A 92 -0.82 13.42 6.93
N ARG A 93 -2.05 13.70 7.41
CA ARG A 93 -2.68 15.02 7.30
C ARG A 93 -2.07 16.08 8.21
#